data_AF-A0AAP0VXU9-F1
#
_entry.id   AF-A0AAP0VXU9-F1
#
_cell.length_a   1.000
_cell.length_b   1.000
_cell.length_c   1.000
_cell.angle_alpha   90.00
_cell.angle_beta   90.00
_cell.angle_gamma   90.00
#
_symmetry.space_group_name_H-M   'P 1'
#
loop_
_entity.id
_entity.type
_entity.pdbx_description
1 polymer ?
#
loop_
_entity_poly.entity_id
_entity_poly.type
_entity_poly.pdbx_seq_one_letter_code
_entity_poly.pdbx_strand_id
1 'polypeptide(L)' 'MKQKIDSIINGRVLKDSVLVKVSSISKYDDHQVEIRDAHTGQLIWRAWDFEPDFEKELERNLKQFLS' A
#
# COMPACT_ATOMS: atom_id res chain seq x y z
N MET A 1 10.79 -8.59 -2.10
CA MET A 1 10.16 -7.25 -2.01
C MET A 1 9.11 -7.17 -0.89
N LYS A 2 8.22 -8.17 -0.76
CA LYS A 2 7.19 -8.26 0.29
C LYS A 2 7.57 -7.77 1.69
N GLN A 3 8.68 -8.26 2.27
CA GLN A 3 9.11 -7.89 3.63
C GLN A 3 9.33 -6.38 3.79
N LYS A 4 9.80 -5.70 2.73
CA LYS A 4 10.04 -4.26 2.74
C LYS A 4 8.73 -3.48 2.69
N ILE A 5 7.78 -3.91 1.87
CA ILE A 5 6.41 -3.36 1.83
C ILE A 5 5.75 -3.51 3.19
N ASP A 6 5.82 -4.71 3.78
CA ASP A 6 5.28 -4.99 5.11
C ASP A 6 5.92 -4.08 6.17
N SER A 7 7.24 -3.83 6.09
CA SER A 7 7.92 -2.89 7.00
C SER A 7 7.44 -1.44 6.84
N ILE A 8 7.19 -0.98 5.61
CA ILE A 8 6.70 0.39 5.34
C ILE A 8 5.29 0.59 5.90
N ILE A 9 4.43 -0.44 5.79
CA ILE A 9 3.04 -0.41 6.24
C ILE A 9 2.95 -0.59 7.75
N ASN A 10 3.56 -1.65 8.31
CA ASN A 10 3.44 -2.01 9.72
C ASN A 10 4.17 -1.05 10.67
N GLY A 11 5.11 -0.26 10.16
CA GLY A 11 5.78 0.80 10.93
C GLY A 11 4.90 2.02 11.20
N ARG A 12 3.61 1.99 10.84
CA ARG A 12 2.70 3.15 10.88
C ARG A 12 1.38 2.77 11.52
N VAL A 13 0.82 3.71 12.29
CA VAL A 13 -0.58 3.66 12.72
C VAL A 13 -1.39 4.48 11.71
N LEU A 14 -2.28 3.79 10.98
CA LEU A 14 -3.15 4.42 9.99
C LEU A 14 -4.52 4.70 10.60
N LYS A 15 -5.23 5.69 10.08
CA LYS A 15 -6.62 5.96 10.42
C LYS A 15 -7.49 4.76 10.07
N ASP A 16 -8.47 4.45 10.91
CA ASP A 16 -9.45 3.37 10.69
C ASP A 16 -10.28 3.54 9.41
N SER A 17 -10.30 4.74 8.82
CA SER A 17 -11.00 5.03 7.56
C SER A 17 -10.31 4.44 6.33
N VAL A 18 -9.10 3.88 6.45
CA VAL A 18 -8.39 3.27 5.33
C VAL A 18 -7.92 1.85 5.61
N LEU A 19 -7.89 1.04 4.55
CA LEU A 19 -7.37 -0.31 4.53
C LEU A 19 -6.26 -0.43 3.49
N VAL A 20 -5.14 -1.05 3.86
CA VAL A 20 -4.05 -1.36 2.94
C VAL A 20 -4.06 -2.85 2.61
N LYS A 21 -4.04 -3.20 1.32
CA LYS A 21 -3.97 -4.58 0.84
C LYS A 21 -2.69 -4.78 0.03
N VAL A 22 -2.01 -5.90 0.27
CA VAL A 22 -0.86 -6.35 -0.52
C VAL A 22 -1.25 -7.66 -1.20
N SER A 23 -1.31 -7.67 -2.53
CA SER A 23 -1.71 -8.83 -3.33
C SER A 23 -0.52 -9.34 -4.14
N SER A 24 -0.21 -10.64 -4.03
CA SER A 24 0.79 -11.32 -4.87
C SER A 24 0.13 -11.76 -6.18
N ILE A 25 0.26 -10.96 -7.24
CA ILE A 25 -0.41 -11.25 -8.53
C ILE A 25 0.57 -11.04 -9.67
N SER A 26 1.65 -11.81 -9.70
CA SER A 26 2.30 -12.15 -10.96
C SER A 26 3.05 -13.48 -10.83
N LYS A 27 3.32 -14.12 -11.97
CA LYS A 27 4.20 -15.30 -12.04
C LYS A 27 5.68 -14.97 -11.71
N TYR A 28 5.99 -13.70 -11.47
CA TYR A 28 7.33 -13.18 -11.17
C TYR A 28 7.45 -12.64 -9.74
N ASP A 29 6.47 -12.92 -8.88
CA ASP A 29 6.45 -12.44 -7.48
C ASP A 29 6.39 -10.91 -7.37
N ASP A 30 5.72 -10.26 -8.33
CA ASP A 30 5.43 -8.82 -8.24
C ASP A 30 4.26 -8.57 -7.27
N HIS A 31 4.40 -7.51 -6.48
CA HIS A 31 3.44 -7.15 -5.44
C HIS A 31 2.65 -5.92 -5.87
N GLN A 32 1.33 -6.05 -5.85
CA GLN A 32 0.44 -4.89 -5.94
C GLN A 32 0.06 -4.44 -4.55
N VAL A 33 0.15 -3.14 -4.30
CA VAL A 33 -0.36 -2.51 -3.08
C VAL A 33 -1.55 -1.63 -3.41
N GLU A 34 -2.61 -1.74 -2.62
CA GLU A 34 -3.81 -0.93 -2.73
C GLU A 34 -4.09 -0.24 -1.40
N ILE A 35 -4.44 1.05 -1.46
CA ILE A 35 -5.04 1.80 -0.36
C ILE A 35 -6.52 2.01 -0.72
N ARG A 36 -7.41 1.62 0.18
CA ARG A 36 -8.86 1.68 -0.02
C ARG A 36 -9.53 2.37 1.15
N ASP A 37 -10.65 3.01 0.88
CA ASP A 37 -11.56 3.45 1.94
C ASP A 37 -12.11 2.22 2.67
N ALA A 38 -12.01 2.20 4.00
CA ALA A 38 -12.35 1.03 4.80
C ALA A 38 -13.87 0.77 4.88
N HIS A 39 -14.69 1.80 4.69
CA HIS A 39 -16.14 1.71 4.81
C HIS A 39 -16.82 1.32 3.50
N THR A 40 -16.34 1.87 2.39
CA THR A 40 -16.93 1.69 1.05
C THR A 40 -16.16 0.70 0.19
N GLY A 41 -14.90 0.40 0.54
CA GLY A 41 -14.00 -0.41 -0.27
C GLY A 41 -13.48 0.31 -1.52
N GLN A 42 -13.80 1.60 -1.71
CA GLN A 42 -13.39 2.38 -2.86
C GLN A 42 -11.86 2.42 -2.96
N LEU A 43 -11.33 2.23 -4.18
CA LEU A 43 -9.90 2.36 -4.43
C LEU A 43 -9.50 3.83 -4.36
N ILE A 44 -8.59 4.15 -3.45
CA ILE A 44 -7.99 5.49 -3.31
C ILE A 44 -6.70 5.55 -4.13
N TRP A 45 -5.84 4.53 -3.99
CA TRP A 45 -4.56 4.46 -4.68
C TRP A 45 -4.12 3.02 -4.90
N ARG A 46 -3.40 2.75 -5.99
CA ARG A 46 -2.68 1.48 -6.21
C ARG A 46 -1.36 1.74 -6.92
N ALA A 47 -0.40 0.84 -6.70
CA ALA A 47 0.80 0.73 -7.53
C ALA A 47 1.36 -0.70 -7.48
N TRP A 48 2.26 -1.00 -8.40
CA TRP A 48 3.08 -2.21 -8.41
C TRP A 48 4.50 -1.92 -7.93
N ASP A 49 5.12 -2.89 -7.27
CA ASP A 49 6.46 -2.75 -6.68
C ASP A 49 7.59 -2.61 -7.71
N PHE A 50 7.38 -3.01 -8.96
CA PHE A 50 8.31 -2.76 -10.08
C PHE A 50 8.18 -1.35 -10.67
N GLU A 51 7.15 -0.58 -10.31
CA GLU A 51 6.99 0.78 -10.84
C GLU A 51 8.11 1.69 -10.30
N PRO A 52 8.63 2.61 -11.15
CA PRO A 52 9.57 3.63 -10.69
C PRO A 52 9.01 4.41 -9.50
N ASP A 53 9.87 4.73 -8.53
CA ASP A 53 9.53 5.49 -7.32
C ASP A 53 8.46 4.85 -6.41
N PHE A 54 8.07 3.59 -6.63
CA PHE A 54 7.00 2.91 -5.88
C PHE A 54 7.05 3.14 -4.37
N GLU A 55 8.21 2.97 -3.73
CA GLU A 55 8.35 3.13 -2.28
C GLU A 55 8.06 4.57 -1.83
N LYS A 56 8.59 5.55 -2.57
CA LYS A 56 8.40 6.98 -2.29
C LYS A 56 6.93 7.38 -2.47
N GLU A 57 6.28 6.85 -3.50
CA GLU A 57 4.86 7.05 -3.77
C GLU A 57 4.00 6.41 -2.68
N LEU A 58 4.30 5.17 -2.28
CA LEU A 58 3.61 4.46 -1.20
C LEU A 58 3.72 5.25 0.12
N GLU A 59 4.92 5.68 0.50
CA GLU A 59 5.10 6.48 1.71
C GLU A 59 4.32 7.79 1.66
N ARG A 60 4.34 8.50 0.53
CA ARG A 60 3.61 9.76 0.39
C ARG A 60 2.10 9.54 0.52
N ASN A 61 1.57 8.47 -0.05
CA ASN A 61 0.15 8.16 0.07
C ASN A 61 -0.22 7.75 1.50
N LEU A 62 0.58 6.90 2.16
CA LEU A 62 0.34 6.51 3.56
C LEU A 62 0.43 7.70 4.53
N LYS A 63 1.32 8.67 4.28
CA LYS A 63 1.45 9.89 5.11
C LYS A 63 0.14 10.69 5.21
N GLN A 64 -0.73 10.62 4.22
CA GLN A 64 -2.03 11.32 4.23
C GLN A 64 -3.02 10.70 5.23
N PHE A 65 -2.78 9.46 5.66
CA PHE A 65 -3.69 8.66 6.48
C PHE A 65 -3.08 8.24 7.81
N LEU A 66 -2.02 8.90 8.28
CA LEU A 66 -1.49 8.66 9.64
C LEU A 66 -2.50 9.11 10.70
N SER A 67 -2.62 8.32 11.76
CA SER A 67 -3.43 8.64 12.95
C SER A 67 -2.62 9.35 14.03
#